data_AF-A0A5F0JMM9-F1
#
_entry.id   AF-A0A5F0JMM9-F1
#
_cell.length_a   1.000
_cell.length_b   1.000
_cell.length_c   1.000
_cell.angle_alpha   90.00
_cell.angle_beta   90.00
_cell.angle_gamma   90.00
#
_symmetry.space_group_name_H-M   'P 1'
#
loop_
_entity.id
_entity.type
_entity.pdbx_description
1 polymer ?
#
loop_
_entity_poly.entity_id
_entity_poly.type
_entity_poly.pdbx_seq_one_letter_code
_entity_poly.pdbx_strand_id
1 'polypeptide(L)'
;MTYRNVVSAVVRALAAETISSAGGCDFEPKVQCAKQKGEIVGKEAAFLQDCWVFGRLHKALTPSHWRALVAKYSTHVERKHAAISELTRSVRSPAPERFVHCAVVTWALPKLPGVDGKRSTNVLPAGWYEMDNWADGPHPIKTQERWRRDIRKVLNREVDEALVCAQTLLDTEDLIDTKAA
;
A
#
# COMPACT_ATOMS: atom_id res chain seq x y z
N MET A 1 -8.84 -13.01 15.38
CA MET A 1 -8.63 -13.69 14.08
C MET A 1 -7.16 -13.51 13.74
N THR A 2 -6.40 -14.54 13.38
CA THR A 2 -5.00 -14.35 12.97
C THR A 2 -4.91 -14.09 11.47
N TYR A 3 -3.99 -13.22 11.06
CA TYR A 3 -3.65 -13.01 9.66
C TYR A 3 -2.79 -14.16 9.16
N ARG A 4 -2.96 -14.54 7.90
CA ARG A 4 -2.16 -15.61 7.28
C ARG A 4 -0.68 -15.22 7.16
N ASN A 5 -0.38 -13.94 6.90
CA ASN A 5 0.96 -13.38 6.80
C ASN A 5 0.93 -11.84 6.90
N VAL A 6 2.09 -11.21 7.10
CA VAL A 6 2.21 -9.74 7.21
C VAL A 6 1.63 -8.99 6.01
N VAL A 7 1.84 -9.49 4.79
CA VAL A 7 1.32 -8.82 3.59
C VAL A 7 -0.21 -8.78 3.63
N SER A 8 -0.85 -9.89 4.01
CA SER A 8 -2.31 -9.94 4.16
C SER A 8 -2.82 -9.00 5.26
N ALA A 9 -2.07 -8.85 6.36
CA ALA A 9 -2.40 -7.91 7.42
C ALA A 9 -2.31 -6.46 6.96
N VAL A 10 -1.20 -6.09 6.32
CA VAL A 10 -0.97 -4.74 5.77
C VAL A 10 -2.03 -4.37 4.73
N VAL A 11 -2.29 -5.25 3.77
CA VAL A 11 -3.28 -5.00 2.71
C VAL A 11 -4.68 -4.81 3.30
N ARG A 12 -5.08 -5.67 4.25
CA ARG A 12 -6.39 -5.56 4.91
C ARG A 12 -6.51 -4.31 5.76
N ALA A 13 -5.49 -3.98 6.54
CA ALA A 13 -5.44 -2.77 7.34
C ALA A 13 -5.56 -1.50 6.49
N LEU A 14 -4.79 -1.43 5.39
CA LEU A 14 -4.86 -0.31 4.45
C LEU A 14 -6.21 -0.23 3.73
N ALA A 15 -6.86 -1.37 3.47
CA ALA A 15 -8.20 -1.39 2.88
C ALA A 15 -9.29 -0.97 3.87
N ALA A 16 -9.17 -1.36 5.15
CA ALA A 16 -10.18 -1.07 6.18
C ALA A 16 -10.37 0.43 6.41
N GLU A 17 -9.29 1.22 6.35
CA GLU A 17 -9.36 2.68 6.45
C GLU A 17 -10.11 3.35 5.28
N THR A 18 -10.21 2.68 4.13
CA THR A 18 -10.91 3.22 2.94
C THR A 18 -12.41 3.02 2.98
N ILE A 19 -12.89 2.15 3.87
CA ILE A 19 -14.30 1.93 4.10
C ILE A 19 -14.80 3.11 4.93
N SER A 20 -15.20 4.19 4.24
CA SER A 20 -15.91 5.28 4.91
C SER A 20 -17.25 4.76 5.39
N SER A 21 -17.59 5.05 6.65
CA SER A 21 -18.92 4.82 7.22
C SER A 21 -19.99 5.73 6.62
N ALA A 22 -19.75 6.36 5.46
CA ALA A 22 -20.64 7.32 4.80
C ALA A 22 -21.97 6.70 4.32
N GLY A 23 -22.15 5.38 4.49
CA GLY A 23 -23.44 4.69 4.43
C GLY A 23 -24.17 4.56 5.78
N GLY A 24 -23.78 5.31 6.81
CA GLY A 24 -24.44 5.33 8.12
C GLY A 24 -23.94 4.26 9.08
N CYS A 25 -22.67 4.31 9.50
CA CYS A 25 -22.35 3.85 10.85
C CYS A 25 -22.37 5.07 11.77
N ASP A 26 -23.49 5.28 12.45
CA ASP A 26 -23.52 6.02 13.71
C ASP A 26 -22.41 5.45 14.61
N PHE A 27 -21.34 6.22 14.81
CA PHE A 27 -20.30 5.89 15.79
C PHE A 27 -20.63 6.45 17.19
N GLU A 28 -21.72 7.21 17.31
CA GLU A 28 -22.41 7.47 18.59
C GLU A 28 -23.26 6.24 18.99
N PRO A 29 -23.47 6.00 20.30
CA PRO A 29 -23.32 4.71 20.98
C PRO A 29 -24.38 3.64 20.64
N LYS A 30 -24.35 3.06 19.44
CA LYS A 30 -24.95 1.73 19.20
C LYS A 30 -24.09 0.59 19.76
N VAL A 31 -22.84 0.88 20.14
CA VAL A 31 -22.00 0.00 20.97
C VAL A 31 -22.42 0.01 22.45
N GLN A 32 -23.27 0.95 22.89
CA GLN A 32 -23.66 1.08 24.31
C GLN A 32 -25.17 1.08 24.60
N CYS A 33 -26.06 1.15 23.60
CA CYS A 33 -27.50 1.25 23.88
C CYS A 33 -28.40 0.31 23.06
N ALA A 34 -27.95 -0.92 22.80
CA ALA A 34 -28.86 -2.00 22.45
C ALA A 34 -28.48 -3.27 23.22
N LYS A 35 -29.25 -3.52 24.28
CA LYS A 35 -29.37 -4.77 25.02
C LYS A 35 -29.01 -6.01 24.18
N GLN A 36 -27.81 -6.56 24.35
CA GLN A 36 -27.53 -8.00 24.22
C GLN A 36 -26.14 -8.32 24.78
N LYS A 37 -26.08 -9.31 25.70
CA LYS A 37 -24.89 -10.17 25.81
C LYS A 37 -24.63 -10.74 24.40
N GLY A 38 -23.59 -10.28 23.73
CA GLY A 38 -23.26 -10.70 22.38
C GLY A 38 -21.89 -10.19 22.01
N GLU A 39 -20.91 -11.09 22.04
CA GLU A 39 -19.53 -10.88 21.61
C GLU A 39 -19.51 -10.37 20.16
N ILE A 40 -18.71 -9.34 19.84
CA ILE A 40 -18.50 -8.93 18.44
C ILE A 40 -17.82 -10.10 17.74
N VAL A 41 -18.52 -10.73 16.80
CA VAL A 41 -18.07 -11.96 16.14
C VAL A 41 -18.03 -11.81 14.61
N GLY A 42 -17.24 -12.67 13.95
CA GLY A 42 -17.20 -12.76 12.50
C GLY A 42 -16.60 -11.54 11.81
N LYS A 43 -17.30 -11.00 10.82
CA LYS A 43 -16.76 -9.96 9.91
C LYS A 43 -16.54 -8.61 10.58
N GLU A 44 -17.39 -8.24 11.53
CA GLU A 44 -17.27 -6.97 12.26
C GLU A 44 -16.05 -6.99 13.19
N ALA A 45 -15.82 -8.10 13.89
CA ALA A 45 -14.62 -8.31 14.70
C ALA A 45 -13.34 -8.23 13.84
N ALA A 46 -13.38 -8.87 12.66
CA ALA A 46 -12.27 -8.86 11.72
C ALA A 46 -11.99 -7.44 11.19
N PHE A 47 -13.02 -6.64 10.90
CA PHE A 47 -12.87 -5.25 10.45
C PHE A 47 -12.32 -4.34 11.55
N LEU A 48 -12.82 -4.46 12.79
CA LEU A 48 -12.27 -3.72 13.93
C LEU A 48 -10.79 -4.04 14.16
N GLN A 49 -10.41 -5.31 14.02
CA GLN A 49 -9.01 -5.72 14.11
C GLN A 49 -8.17 -5.07 12.99
N ASP A 50 -8.69 -5.03 11.75
CA ASP A 50 -8.01 -4.39 10.61
C ASP A 50 -7.80 -2.87 10.86
N CYS A 51 -8.81 -2.18 11.40
CA CYS A 51 -8.70 -0.76 11.77
C CYS A 51 -7.69 -0.52 12.90
N TRP A 52 -7.65 -1.41 13.91
CA TRP A 52 -6.68 -1.30 14.99
C TRP A 52 -5.25 -1.55 14.49
N VAL A 53 -5.04 -2.56 13.65
CA VAL A 53 -3.75 -2.82 13.00
C VAL A 53 -3.32 -1.65 12.12
N PHE A 54 -4.25 -1.01 11.40
CA PHE A 54 -3.94 0.21 10.65
C PHE A 54 -3.33 1.30 11.54
N GLY A 55 -4.03 1.65 12.63
CA GLY A 55 -3.54 2.68 13.56
C GLY A 55 -2.23 2.28 14.22
N ARG A 56 -2.06 1.00 14.52
CA ARG A 56 -0.85 0.44 15.14
C ARG A 56 0.35 0.53 14.21
N LEU A 57 0.22 0.10 12.96
CA LEU A 57 1.27 0.17 11.95
C LEU A 57 1.61 1.61 11.60
N HIS A 58 0.61 2.48 11.42
CA HIS A 58 0.82 3.90 11.13
C HIS A 58 1.61 4.61 12.24
N LYS A 59 1.39 4.23 13.50
CA LYS A 59 2.11 4.81 14.65
C LYS A 59 3.52 4.25 14.81
N ALA A 60 3.74 2.97 14.50
CA ALA A 60 5.00 2.28 14.77
C ALA A 60 6.01 2.40 13.64
N LEU A 61 5.56 2.45 12.38
CA LEU A 61 6.43 2.55 11.23
C LEU A 61 6.95 3.98 11.03
N THR A 62 8.16 4.09 10.50
CA THR A 62 8.70 5.39 10.09
C THR A 62 7.86 5.99 8.97
N PRO A 63 7.87 7.32 8.79
CA PRO A 63 7.14 7.95 7.68
C PRO A 63 7.58 7.48 6.30
N SER A 64 8.83 7.02 6.11
CA SER A 64 9.27 6.45 4.82
C SER A 64 8.65 5.07 4.59
N HIS A 65 8.75 4.18 5.57
CA HIS A 65 8.18 2.83 5.52
C HIS A 65 6.66 2.86 5.33
N TRP A 66 5.97 3.74 6.06
CA TRP A 66 4.52 3.89 5.91
C TRP A 66 4.13 4.31 4.49
N ARG A 67 4.80 5.32 3.93
CA ARG A 67 4.56 5.76 2.55
C ARG A 67 4.87 4.67 1.54
N ALA A 68 5.94 3.90 1.73
CA ALA A 68 6.27 2.77 0.87
C ALA A 68 5.14 1.74 0.83
N LEU A 69 4.60 1.36 2.00
CA LEU A 69 3.46 0.43 2.08
C LEU A 69 2.18 1.02 1.47
N VAL A 70 1.86 2.28 1.76
CA VAL A 70 0.68 2.95 1.20
C VAL A 70 0.78 3.03 -0.33
N ALA A 71 1.93 3.47 -0.86
CA ALA A 71 2.16 3.52 -2.30
C ALA A 71 2.05 2.14 -2.96
N LYS A 72 2.55 1.08 -2.30
CA LYS A 72 2.52 -0.27 -2.86
C LYS A 72 1.12 -0.89 -2.81
N TYR A 73 0.46 -0.82 -1.67
CA TYR A 73 -0.70 -1.68 -1.35
C TYR A 73 -2.02 -0.95 -1.16
N SER A 74 -2.03 0.38 -0.94
CA SER A 74 -3.28 1.10 -0.69
C SER A 74 -4.21 1.07 -1.90
N THR A 75 -5.51 0.97 -1.61
CA THR A 75 -6.61 1.10 -2.58
C THR A 75 -7.15 2.54 -2.65
N HIS A 76 -6.79 3.41 -1.70
CA HIS A 76 -7.23 4.80 -1.68
C HIS A 76 -6.43 5.64 -2.67
N VAL A 77 -7.10 6.18 -3.70
CA VAL A 77 -6.44 6.93 -4.79
C VAL A 77 -5.62 8.11 -4.25
N GLU A 78 -6.23 9.01 -3.47
CA GLU A 78 -5.54 10.21 -2.98
C GLU A 78 -4.37 9.93 -2.04
N ARG A 79 -4.55 9.06 -1.04
CA ARG A 79 -3.45 8.69 -0.12
C ARG A 79 -2.31 7.98 -0.84
N LYS A 80 -2.64 7.10 -1.80
CA LYS A 80 -1.64 6.46 -2.66
C LYS A 80 -0.90 7.48 -3.51
N HIS A 81 -1.62 8.43 -4.11
CA HIS A 81 -1.01 9.53 -4.87
C HIS A 81 -0.09 10.39 -4.00
N ALA A 82 -0.54 10.81 -2.81
CA ALA A 82 0.28 11.56 -1.87
C ALA A 82 1.55 10.79 -1.45
N ALA A 83 1.43 9.50 -1.16
CA ALA A 83 2.57 8.64 -0.83
C ALA A 83 3.56 8.52 -2.01
N ILE A 84 3.06 8.36 -3.24
CA ILE A 84 3.88 8.33 -4.46
C ILE A 84 4.63 9.66 -4.65
N SER A 85 3.95 10.79 -4.47
CA SER A 85 4.55 12.12 -4.60
C SER A 85 5.66 12.36 -3.59
N GLU A 86 5.44 12.00 -2.32
CA GLU A 86 6.47 12.10 -1.28
C GLU A 86 7.65 11.14 -1.53
N LEU A 87 7.39 9.90 -1.95
CA LEU A 87 8.44 8.95 -2.30
C LEU A 87 9.28 9.45 -3.47
N THR A 88 8.66 10.02 -4.50
CA THR A 88 9.34 10.56 -5.67
C THR A 88 10.40 11.60 -5.27
N ARG A 89 10.07 12.48 -4.32
CA ARG A 89 11.02 13.50 -3.81
C ARG A 89 12.19 12.90 -3.01
N SER A 90 12.00 11.72 -2.42
CA SER A 90 13.03 11.06 -1.61
C SER A 90 14.02 10.22 -2.45
N VAL A 91 13.64 9.81 -3.66
CA VAL A 91 14.45 8.94 -4.51
C VAL A 91 15.61 9.71 -5.12
N ARG A 92 16.83 9.32 -4.77
CA ARG A 92 18.06 9.84 -5.41
C ARG A 92 18.38 9.03 -6.65
N SER A 93 18.39 9.69 -7.81
CA SER A 93 18.71 9.07 -9.10
C SER A 93 19.37 10.09 -10.03
N PRO A 94 20.29 9.66 -10.91
CA PRO A 94 20.81 10.51 -11.98
C PRO A 94 19.83 10.68 -13.16
N ALA A 95 18.66 10.05 -13.11
CA ALA A 95 17.62 10.19 -14.13
C ALA A 95 16.92 11.56 -14.04
N PRO A 96 16.37 12.08 -15.15
CA PRO A 96 15.52 13.26 -15.13
C PRO A 96 14.34 13.12 -14.15
N GLU A 97 13.87 14.23 -13.59
CA GLU A 97 12.80 14.24 -12.58
C GLU A 97 11.52 13.54 -13.06
N ARG A 98 11.10 13.84 -14.29
CA ARG A 98 9.95 13.19 -14.94
C ARG A 98 10.13 11.67 -15.06
N PHE A 99 11.35 11.21 -15.33
CA PHE A 99 11.67 9.79 -15.39
C PHE A 99 11.53 9.13 -14.02
N VAL A 100 12.03 9.77 -12.97
CA VAL A 100 11.89 9.28 -11.58
C VAL A 100 10.41 9.17 -11.21
N HIS A 101 9.63 10.22 -11.48
CA HIS A 101 8.19 10.23 -11.21
C HIS A 101 7.46 9.08 -11.92
N CYS A 102 7.65 8.93 -13.24
CA CYS A 102 7.02 7.84 -14.01
C CYS A 102 7.49 6.44 -13.53
N ALA A 103 8.75 6.29 -13.15
CA ALA A 103 9.28 5.04 -12.62
C ALA A 103 8.64 4.65 -11.27
N VAL A 104 8.43 5.62 -10.38
CA VAL A 104 7.78 5.42 -9.07
C VAL A 104 6.29 5.13 -9.27
N VAL A 105 5.61 5.91 -10.10
CA VAL A 105 4.18 5.74 -10.41
C VAL A 105 3.90 4.35 -10.99
N THR A 106 4.65 3.92 -12.01
CA THR A 106 4.45 2.60 -12.65
C THR A 106 4.95 1.43 -11.80
N TRP A 107 5.73 1.68 -10.76
CA TRP A 107 6.07 0.69 -9.75
C TRP A 107 4.92 0.51 -8.73
N ALA A 108 4.28 1.61 -8.34
CA ALA A 108 3.14 1.61 -7.42
C ALA A 108 1.84 1.11 -8.09
N LEU A 109 1.70 1.36 -9.40
CA LEU A 109 0.58 0.95 -10.24
C LEU A 109 1.10 0.07 -11.39
N PRO A 110 1.38 -1.22 -11.13
CA PRO A 110 1.86 -2.13 -12.16
C PRO A 110 0.74 -2.53 -13.14
N LYS A 111 1.10 -2.92 -14.37
CA LYS A 111 0.16 -3.59 -15.29
C LYS A 111 -0.34 -4.87 -14.63
N LEU A 112 -1.66 -5.01 -14.51
CA LEU A 112 -2.27 -6.25 -14.04
C LEU A 112 -2.51 -7.18 -15.23
N PRO A 113 -2.29 -8.50 -15.08
CA PRO A 113 -2.68 -9.48 -16.09
C PRO A 113 -4.21 -9.63 -16.07
N GLY A 114 -4.90 -8.72 -16.74
CA GLY A 114 -6.35 -8.71 -16.83
C GLY A 114 -6.80 -7.94 -18.07
N VAL A 115 -7.84 -8.45 -18.73
CA VAL A 115 -8.46 -7.81 -19.90
C VAL A 115 -8.90 -6.39 -19.54
N ASP A 116 -8.53 -5.43 -20.38
CA ASP A 116 -8.97 -4.04 -20.28
C ASP A 116 -10.48 -3.97 -20.02
N GLY A 117 -10.90 -3.26 -18.96
CA GLY A 117 -12.31 -2.95 -18.73
C GLY A 117 -13.02 -3.64 -17.55
N LYS A 118 -12.33 -4.42 -16.69
CA LYS A 118 -12.93 -4.81 -15.39
C LYS A 118 -12.72 -3.74 -14.32
N ARG A 119 -13.85 -3.26 -13.79
CA ARG A 119 -14.15 -1.99 -13.09
C ARG A 119 -13.40 -1.64 -11.78
N SER A 120 -12.30 -2.29 -11.41
CA SER A 120 -11.84 -2.22 -10.00
C SER A 120 -10.36 -1.93 -9.77
N THR A 121 -9.56 -1.67 -10.79
CA THR A 121 -8.13 -1.46 -10.61
C THR A 121 -7.67 -0.19 -11.29
N ASN A 122 -7.05 0.70 -10.51
CA ASN A 122 -6.42 1.94 -10.95
C ASN A 122 -5.23 1.63 -11.87
N VAL A 123 -5.49 1.09 -13.06
CA VAL A 123 -4.46 0.78 -14.04
C VAL A 123 -4.26 2.01 -14.91
N LEU A 124 -3.01 2.44 -15.03
CA LEU A 124 -2.65 3.55 -15.91
C LEU A 124 -2.84 3.16 -17.39
N PRO A 125 -3.11 4.12 -18.28
CA PRO A 125 -3.08 3.89 -19.72
C PRO A 125 -1.77 3.26 -20.20
N ALA A 126 -1.82 2.46 -21.28
CA ALA A 126 -0.68 1.69 -21.76
C ALA A 126 0.60 2.52 -21.99
N GLY A 127 0.46 3.74 -22.52
CA GLY A 127 1.58 4.65 -22.80
C GLY A 127 2.36 5.10 -21.56
N TRP A 128 1.79 4.99 -20.34
CA TRP A 128 2.53 5.24 -19.11
C TRP A 128 3.65 4.24 -18.86
N TYR A 129 3.60 3.06 -19.48
CA TYR A 129 4.60 2.01 -19.27
C TYR A 129 5.66 1.94 -20.36
N GLU A 130 5.57 2.81 -21.37
CA GLU A 130 6.58 3.00 -22.39
C GLU A 130 7.63 4.00 -21.88
N MET A 131 8.85 3.54 -21.60
CA MET A 131 9.88 4.38 -20.97
C MET A 131 10.39 5.50 -21.86
N ASP A 132 10.29 5.35 -23.18
CA ASP A 132 10.63 6.42 -24.12
C ASP A 132 9.72 7.65 -23.92
N ASN A 133 8.53 7.47 -23.35
CA ASN A 133 7.65 8.56 -22.99
C ASN A 133 8.02 9.24 -21.66
N TRP A 134 9.03 8.78 -20.90
CA TRP A 134 9.31 9.25 -19.54
C TRP A 134 10.32 10.40 -19.45
N ALA A 135 10.96 10.74 -20.57
CA ALA A 135 11.92 11.83 -20.68
C ALA A 135 11.61 12.69 -21.90
N ASP A 136 12.04 13.95 -21.88
CA ASP A 136 11.78 14.90 -22.97
C ASP A 136 12.83 14.79 -24.10
N GLY A 137 13.94 14.11 -23.83
CA GLY A 137 15.03 13.87 -24.77
C GLY A 137 15.34 12.39 -24.95
N PRO A 138 15.99 12.04 -26.07
CA PRO A 138 16.36 10.65 -26.33
C PRO A 138 17.45 10.18 -25.37
N HIS A 139 17.21 9.04 -24.72
CA HIS A 139 18.20 8.35 -23.90
C HIS A 139 18.35 6.91 -24.37
N PRO A 140 19.57 6.33 -24.39
CA PRO A 140 19.75 4.93 -24.74
C PRO A 140 18.90 4.01 -23.84
N ILE A 141 18.25 3.01 -24.44
CA ILE A 141 17.37 2.06 -23.73
C ILE A 141 18.09 1.42 -22.53
N LYS A 142 19.37 1.04 -22.69
CA LYS A 142 20.18 0.48 -21.59
C LYS A 142 20.29 1.41 -20.38
N THR A 143 20.35 2.72 -20.62
CA THR A 143 20.41 3.74 -19.56
C THR A 143 19.06 3.87 -18.85
N GLN A 144 17.97 3.93 -19.62
CA GLN A 144 16.61 3.97 -19.07
C GLN A 144 16.31 2.73 -18.20
N GLU A 145 16.64 1.53 -18.70
CA GLU A 145 16.47 0.28 -17.94
C GLU A 145 17.31 0.25 -16.66
N ARG A 146 18.56 0.75 -16.72
CA ARG A 146 19.40 0.87 -15.54
C ARG A 146 18.75 1.77 -14.50
N TRP A 147 18.33 2.98 -14.88
CA TRP A 147 17.67 3.92 -13.98
C TRP A 147 16.41 3.32 -13.36
N ARG A 148 15.53 2.74 -14.19
CA ARG A 148 14.30 2.10 -13.71
C ARG A 148 14.58 0.98 -12.73
N ARG A 149 15.56 0.11 -13.02
CA ARG A 149 15.95 -0.98 -12.12
C ARG A 149 16.47 -0.45 -10.79
N ASP A 150 17.37 0.53 -10.82
CA ASP A 150 18.00 1.05 -9.61
C ASP A 150 16.96 1.78 -8.72
N ILE A 151 16.06 2.57 -9.33
CA ILE A 151 14.92 3.20 -8.62
C ILE A 151 14.03 2.13 -7.98
N ARG A 152 13.61 1.11 -8.74
CA ARG A 152 12.75 0.03 -8.23
C ARG A 152 13.42 -0.78 -7.13
N LYS A 153 14.74 -0.97 -7.21
CA LYS A 153 15.51 -1.65 -6.16
C LYS A 153 15.43 -0.88 -4.84
N VAL A 154 15.59 0.44 -4.86
CA VAL A 154 15.45 1.28 -3.65
C VAL A 154 14.03 1.21 -3.11
N LEU A 155 13.02 1.37 -3.96
CA LEU A 155 11.62 1.33 -3.53
C LEU A 155 11.20 -0.04 -2.95
N ASN A 156 11.65 -1.14 -3.57
CA ASN A 156 11.39 -2.48 -3.05
C ASN A 156 12.08 -2.70 -1.70
N ARG A 157 13.32 -2.21 -1.54
CA ARG A 157 14.02 -2.30 -0.25
C ARG A 157 13.26 -1.61 0.87
N GLU A 158 12.74 -0.40 0.63
CA GLU A 158 11.92 0.31 1.63
C GLU A 158 10.63 -0.45 1.98
N VAL A 159 10.01 -1.12 1.01
CA VAL A 159 8.85 -1.99 1.27
C VAL A 159 9.24 -3.22 2.07
N ASP A 160 10.34 -3.88 1.72
CA ASP A 160 10.82 -5.08 2.39
C ASP A 160 11.19 -4.77 3.86
N GLU A 161 11.92 -3.68 4.09
CA GLU A 161 12.25 -3.19 5.44
C GLU A 161 10.98 -2.83 6.23
N ALA A 162 10.01 -2.17 5.62
CA ALA A 162 8.72 -1.87 6.23
C ALA A 162 7.94 -3.15 6.60
N LEU A 163 7.94 -4.16 5.73
CA LEU A 163 7.29 -5.44 5.99
C LEU A 163 7.98 -6.23 7.11
N VAL A 164 9.31 -6.17 7.22
CA VAL A 164 10.05 -6.77 8.35
C VAL A 164 9.69 -6.09 9.68
N CYS A 165 9.62 -4.75 9.69
CA CYS A 165 9.17 -4.02 10.88
C CYS A 165 7.73 -4.37 11.26
N ALA A 166 6.83 -4.44 10.27
CA ALA A 166 5.44 -4.83 10.48
C ALA A 166 5.31 -6.28 10.97
N GLN A 167 6.09 -7.21 10.41
CA GLN A 167 6.11 -8.61 10.82
C GLN A 167 6.51 -8.74 12.28
N THR A 168 7.64 -8.13 12.67
CA THR A 168 8.11 -8.12 14.06
C THR A 168 7.02 -7.61 15.02
N LEU A 169 6.37 -6.50 14.68
CA LEU A 169 5.31 -5.93 15.51
C LEU A 169 4.10 -6.87 15.64
N LEU A 170 3.63 -7.42 14.52
CA LEU A 170 2.44 -8.26 14.52
C LEU A 170 2.68 -9.63 15.15
N ASP A 171 3.91 -10.14 15.09
CA ASP A 171 4.32 -11.35 15.82
C ASP A 171 4.35 -11.11 17.33
N THR A 172 4.86 -9.95 17.80
CA THR A 172 4.84 -9.64 19.25
C THR A 172 3.44 -9.52 19.84
N GLU A 173 2.43 -9.33 19.00
CA GLU A 173 1.04 -9.16 19.38
C GLU A 173 0.21 -10.43 19.06
N ASP A 174 0.86 -11.53 18.63
CA ASP A 174 0.24 -12.81 18.24
C ASP A 174 -0.85 -12.66 17.16
N LEU A 175 -0.67 -11.73 16.23
CA LEU A 175 -1.65 -11.41 15.19
C LEU A 175 -1.44 -12.18 13.89
N ILE A 176 -0.27 -12.77 13.66
CA ILE A 176 0.03 -13.54 12.45
C ILE A 176 0.20 -15.02 12.80
N ASP A 177 -0.37 -15.89 11.97
CA ASP A 177 -0.10 -17.32 12.05
C ASP A 177 1.37 -17.58 11.70
N THR A 178 2.20 -17.85 12.69
CA THR A 178 3.64 -18.16 12.53
C THR A 178 3.91 -19.55 11.91
N LYS A 179 2.86 -20.25 11.45
CA LYS A 179 3.01 -21.51 10.72
C LYS A 179 3.52 -21.22 9.31
N ALA A 180 4.85 -21.16 9.19
CA ALA A 180 5.54 -21.46 7.95
C ALA A 180 5.04 -22.85 7.46
N ALA A 181 4.30 -22.85 6.35
CA ALA A 181 3.95 -24.05 5.60
C ALA A 181 4.95 -24.22 4.46
#